data_AF-A0A7L2MY97-F1
#
_entry.id   AF-A0A7L2MY97-F1
#
_cell.length_a   1.000
_cell.length_b   1.000
_cell.length_c   1.000
_cell.angle_alpha   90.00
_cell.angle_beta   90.00
_cell.angle_gamma   90.00
#
_symmetry.space_group_name_H-M   'P 1'
#
loop_
_entity.id
_entity.type
_entity.pdbx_description
1 polymer ?
#
loop_
_entity_poly.entity_id
_entity_poly.type
_entity_poly.pdbx_seq_one_letter_code
_entity_poly.pdbx_strand_id
1 'polypeptide(L)'
;APESLMQALEDLDYLAALDNDGNLSEFGIIMSEFPLDPQLSKSLLASCEFECVDEMLTIAAMVTAPSCFLHTPPGTEGIARTRWHRFSHPAGDHFTLINIFNAFKAATANPSHPGNSEKWCCDYFLSCSALSMAEVIRAELVEIMRRIELPISEPDFGSEENLLSIKKALLSGYFMHIARDVDGSGNYLMLTHKQVAQLHPFSSYYNTRRIPEWVLFHEFSISEGNSIRVVSEISPHLFAELVPQYYFSNLPPSESKDILQEVINHLAPVSATKEEQK
;
A
#
# COMPACT_ATOMS: atom_id res chain seq x y z
N ALA A 1 -8.54 4.52 26.16
CA ALA A 1 -7.53 5.61 26.17
C ALA A 1 -6.13 5.10 26.51
N PRO A 2 -5.90 4.27 27.55
CA PRO A 2 -4.59 3.63 27.76
C PRO A 2 -4.27 2.58 26.69
N GLU A 3 -5.24 1.74 26.33
CA GLU A 3 -5.10 0.68 25.33
C GLU A 3 -4.73 1.24 23.94
N SER A 4 -5.37 2.33 23.51
CA SER A 4 -5.07 2.98 22.23
C SER A 4 -3.65 3.55 22.17
N LEU A 5 -3.12 4.05 23.30
CA LEU A 5 -1.75 4.52 23.39
C LEU A 5 -0.75 3.35 23.34
N MET A 6 -1.06 2.26 24.04
CA MET A 6 -0.23 1.05 24.03
C MET A 6 -0.15 0.44 22.63
N GLN A 7 -1.29 0.35 21.91
CA GLN A 7 -1.29 -0.13 20.53
C GLN A 7 -0.44 0.78 19.62
N ALA A 8 -0.57 2.10 19.75
CA ALA A 8 0.23 3.02 18.94
C ALA A 8 1.73 2.88 19.20
N LEU A 9 2.14 2.66 20.46
CA LEU A 9 3.54 2.41 20.80
C LEU A 9 4.04 1.07 20.23
N GLU A 10 3.21 0.03 20.29
CA GLU A 10 3.51 -1.29 19.73
C GLU A 10 3.65 -1.23 18.20
N ASP A 11 2.75 -0.53 17.51
CA ASP A 11 2.81 -0.35 16.05
C ASP A 11 4.07 0.41 15.63
N LEU A 12 4.46 1.45 16.38
CA LEU A 12 5.69 2.20 16.14
C LEU A 12 6.96 1.36 16.41
N ASP A 13 6.93 0.51 17.43
CA ASP A 13 7.99 -0.46 17.72
C ASP A 13 8.13 -1.47 16.57
N TYR A 14 7.01 -2.04 16.07
CA TYR A 14 7.01 -2.93 14.91
C TYR A 14 7.58 -2.28 13.64
N LEU A 15 7.34 -0.99 13.43
CA LEU A 15 7.89 -0.23 12.30
C LEU A 15 9.38 0.13 12.47
N ALA A 16 9.98 -0.24 13.61
CA ALA A 16 11.32 0.18 14.05
C ALA A 16 11.47 1.70 14.16
N ALA A 17 10.37 2.42 14.45
CA ALA A 17 10.39 3.85 14.71
C ALA A 17 10.88 4.17 16.13
N LEU A 18 10.81 3.19 17.04
CA LEU A 18 11.32 3.27 18.41
C LEU A 18 12.56 2.39 18.58
N ASP A 19 13.44 2.77 19.52
CA ASP A 19 14.53 1.92 20.00
C ASP A 19 14.10 1.06 21.21
N ASN A 20 15.00 0.19 21.69
CA ASN A 20 14.72 -0.72 22.81
C ASN A 20 14.40 -0.02 24.13
N ASP A 21 14.73 1.26 24.26
CA ASP A 21 14.46 2.09 25.44
C ASP A 21 13.16 2.93 25.26
N GLY A 22 12.50 2.82 24.11
CA GLY A 22 11.26 3.53 23.76
C GLY A 22 11.48 4.96 23.25
N ASN A 23 12.70 5.35 22.90
CA ASN A 23 12.99 6.64 22.28
C ASN A 23 12.86 6.53 20.75
N LEU A 24 12.80 7.68 20.05
CA LEU A 24 12.82 7.68 18.59
C LEU A 24 14.14 7.11 18.06
N SER A 25 14.06 6.10 17.20
CA SER A 25 15.19 5.59 16.43
C SER A 25 15.60 6.59 15.33
N GLU A 26 16.74 6.37 14.67
CA GLU A 26 17.12 7.16 13.48
C GLU A 26 16.04 7.08 12.38
N PHE A 27 15.45 5.90 12.19
CA PHE A 27 14.31 5.70 11.29
C PHE A 27 13.09 6.50 11.77
N GLY A 28 12.78 6.47 13.06
CA GLY A 28 11.67 7.22 13.65
C GLY A 28 11.81 8.73 13.49
N ILE A 29 13.03 9.26 13.65
CA ILE A 29 13.34 10.68 13.42
C ILE A 29 13.05 11.04 11.97
N ILE A 30 13.57 10.28 11.00
CA ILE A 30 13.33 10.53 9.58
C ILE A 30 11.83 10.41 9.24
N MET A 31 11.15 9.38 9.74
CA MET A 31 9.71 9.19 9.53
C MET A 31 8.89 10.39 10.03
N SER A 32 9.32 11.03 11.12
CA SER A 32 8.63 12.18 11.71
C SER A 32 8.71 13.47 10.89
N GLU A 33 9.62 13.54 9.90
CA GLU A 33 9.73 14.68 8.99
C GLU A 33 8.62 14.70 7.92
N PHE A 34 7.98 13.55 7.67
CA PHE A 34 6.91 13.42 6.69
C PHE A 34 5.55 13.68 7.32
N PRO A 35 4.66 14.47 6.69
CA PRO A 35 3.29 14.67 7.15
C PRO A 35 2.38 13.50 6.73
N LEU A 36 2.81 12.26 7.03
CA LEU A 36 2.16 11.02 6.64
C LEU A 36 2.00 10.10 7.85
N ASP A 37 1.08 9.14 7.75
CA ASP A 37 0.97 8.08 8.75
C ASP A 37 2.26 7.25 8.83
N PRO A 38 2.63 6.73 10.02
CA PRO A 38 3.88 6.00 10.20
C PRO A 38 4.11 4.85 9.20
N GLN A 39 3.08 4.08 8.87
CA GLN A 39 3.13 3.00 7.87
C GLN A 39 3.50 3.52 6.48
N LEU A 40 2.93 4.66 6.08
CA LEU A 40 3.21 5.27 4.78
C LEU A 40 4.59 5.91 4.74
N SER A 41 5.00 6.61 5.81
CA SER A 41 6.36 7.13 5.98
C SER A 41 7.40 6.01 5.92
N LYS A 42 7.14 4.88 6.59
CA LYS A 42 8.01 3.69 6.55
C LYS A 42 8.11 3.12 5.14
N SER A 43 6.99 3.02 4.43
CA SER A 43 6.97 2.51 3.05
C SER A 43 7.73 3.43 2.09
N LEU A 44 7.56 4.75 2.23
CA LEU A 44 8.29 5.74 1.44
C LEU A 44 9.80 5.67 1.73
N LEU A 45 10.21 5.54 3.00
CA LEU A 45 11.62 5.40 3.34
C LEU A 45 12.22 4.08 2.83
N ALA A 46 11.48 2.98 2.92
CA ALA A 46 11.89 1.70 2.37
C ALA A 46 12.02 1.72 0.83
N SER A 47 11.24 2.55 0.14
CA SER A 47 11.36 2.70 -1.32
C SER A 47 12.72 3.22 -1.78
N CYS A 48 13.49 3.88 -0.90
CA CYS A 48 14.87 4.26 -1.17
C CYS A 48 15.80 3.05 -1.30
N GLU A 49 15.57 1.99 -0.52
CA GLU A 49 16.34 0.74 -0.59
C GLU A 49 15.95 -0.09 -1.82
N PHE A 50 14.68 -0.07 -2.20
CA PHE A 50 14.16 -0.83 -3.35
C PHE A 50 14.16 -0.03 -4.67
N GLU A 51 14.73 1.17 -4.68
CA GLU A 51 14.90 2.03 -5.85
C GLU A 51 13.57 2.35 -6.60
N CYS A 52 12.46 2.52 -5.88
CA CYS A 52 11.12 2.79 -6.43
C CYS A 52 10.46 4.05 -5.81
N VAL A 53 11.28 5.06 -5.51
CA VAL A 53 10.88 6.28 -4.80
C VAL A 53 9.89 7.12 -5.61
N ASP A 54 10.08 7.27 -6.92
CA ASP A 54 9.16 8.07 -7.76
C ASP A 54 7.73 7.51 -7.74
N GLU A 55 7.60 6.19 -7.84
CA GLU A 55 6.32 5.50 -7.77
C GLU A 55 5.72 5.57 -6.36
N MET A 56 6.54 5.40 -5.32
CA MET A 56 6.06 5.44 -3.94
C MET A 56 5.64 6.84 -3.50
N LEU A 57 6.31 7.90 -3.98
CA LEU A 57 5.85 9.29 -3.82
C LEU A 57 4.48 9.51 -4.47
N THR A 58 4.27 8.91 -5.64
CA THR A 58 2.98 9.00 -6.36
C THR A 58 1.89 8.27 -5.59
N ILE A 59 2.14 7.04 -5.13
CA ILE A 59 1.18 6.28 -4.32
C ILE A 59 0.88 7.06 -3.03
N ALA A 60 1.89 7.52 -2.30
CA ALA A 60 1.74 8.24 -1.05
C ALA A 60 0.85 9.49 -1.21
N ALA A 61 1.07 10.25 -2.27
CA ALA A 61 0.24 11.41 -2.56
C ALA A 61 -1.22 11.05 -2.91
N MET A 62 -1.41 10.00 -3.71
CA MET A 62 -2.73 9.55 -4.15
C MET A 62 -3.58 8.94 -3.03
N VAL A 63 -2.96 8.33 -2.03
CA VAL A 63 -3.67 7.78 -0.85
C VAL A 63 -3.85 8.80 0.27
N THR A 64 -2.98 9.83 0.36
CA THR A 64 -3.13 10.93 1.33
C THR A 64 -4.19 11.94 0.89
N ALA A 65 -4.32 12.18 -0.42
CA ALA A 65 -5.40 12.99 -0.96
C ALA A 65 -6.77 12.30 -0.78
N PRO A 66 -7.89 13.05 -0.72
CA PRO A 66 -9.22 12.45 -0.76
C PRO A 66 -9.38 11.53 -1.97
N SER A 67 -10.22 10.50 -1.86
CA SER A 67 -10.42 9.54 -2.94
C SER A 67 -10.71 10.24 -4.28
N CYS A 68 -9.92 9.90 -5.31
CA CYS A 68 -10.10 10.47 -6.65
C CYS A 68 -11.34 9.90 -7.37
N PHE A 69 -11.93 8.81 -6.89
CA PHE A 69 -13.13 8.21 -7.47
C PHE A 69 -14.38 8.96 -7.01
N LEU A 70 -15.17 9.48 -7.96
CA LEU A 70 -16.42 10.16 -7.63
C LEU A 70 -17.54 9.17 -7.32
N HIS A 71 -18.41 9.54 -6.38
CA HIS A 71 -19.70 8.89 -6.25
C HIS A 71 -20.48 9.03 -7.55
N THR A 72 -20.94 7.88 -8.05
CA THR A 72 -21.60 7.80 -9.35
C THR A 72 -23.10 8.02 -9.18
N PRO A 73 -23.73 8.85 -10.03
CA PRO A 73 -25.17 8.96 -10.07
C PRO A 73 -25.84 7.59 -10.34
N PRO A 74 -27.03 7.34 -9.77
CA PRO A 74 -27.74 6.08 -10.00
C PRO A 74 -27.90 5.75 -11.48
N GLY A 75 -27.51 4.54 -11.88
CA GLY A 75 -27.58 4.04 -13.25
C GLY A 75 -26.36 4.34 -14.13
N THR A 76 -25.33 5.02 -13.61
CA THR A 76 -24.07 5.30 -14.32
C THR A 76 -22.88 4.47 -13.81
N GLU A 77 -23.10 3.63 -12.80
CA GLU A 77 -22.05 2.86 -12.11
C GLU A 77 -21.29 1.95 -13.09
N GLY A 78 -22.00 1.29 -14.01
CA GLY A 78 -21.39 0.42 -15.02
C GLY A 78 -20.51 1.19 -16.02
N ILE A 79 -20.90 2.41 -16.38
CA ILE A 79 -20.14 3.29 -17.28
C ILE A 79 -18.87 3.75 -16.57
N ALA A 80 -18.99 4.26 -15.36
CA ALA A 80 -17.86 4.70 -14.54
C ALA A 80 -16.85 3.56 -14.34
N ARG A 81 -17.33 2.36 -13.97
CA ARG A 81 -16.48 1.17 -13.82
C ARG A 81 -15.73 0.82 -15.12
N THR A 82 -16.41 0.90 -16.26
CA THR A 82 -15.76 0.66 -17.56
C THR A 82 -14.68 1.70 -17.87
N ARG A 83 -14.86 2.95 -17.42
CA ARG A 83 -13.85 4.01 -17.54
C ARG A 83 -12.67 3.76 -16.61
N TRP A 84 -12.92 3.45 -15.34
CA TRP A 84 -11.88 3.15 -14.35
C TRP A 84 -11.05 1.91 -14.72
N HIS A 85 -11.68 0.89 -15.30
CA HIS A 85 -11.00 -0.33 -15.75
C HIS A 85 -9.88 -0.05 -16.77
N ARG A 86 -9.92 1.09 -17.48
CA ARG A 86 -8.86 1.48 -18.41
C ARG A 86 -7.52 1.79 -17.72
N PHE A 87 -7.57 2.17 -16.45
CA PHE A 87 -6.39 2.45 -15.63
C PHE A 87 -6.00 1.27 -14.75
N SER A 88 -6.84 0.23 -14.67
CA SER A 88 -6.61 -0.91 -13.80
C SER A 88 -5.28 -1.59 -14.13
N HIS A 89 -4.51 -1.84 -13.07
CA HIS A 89 -3.28 -2.58 -13.14
C HIS A 89 -3.47 -3.97 -12.49
N PRO A 90 -2.98 -5.07 -13.09
CA PRO A 90 -3.19 -6.41 -12.56
C PRO A 90 -2.60 -6.64 -11.16
N ALA A 91 -1.54 -5.91 -10.81
CA ALA A 91 -0.92 -5.99 -9.48
C ALA A 91 -1.72 -5.28 -8.37
N GLY A 92 -2.77 -4.51 -8.70
CA GLY A 92 -3.73 -3.99 -7.75
C GLY A 92 -3.98 -2.49 -7.79
N ASP A 93 -4.64 -1.99 -6.76
CA ASP A 93 -5.15 -0.62 -6.68
C ASP A 93 -4.04 0.41 -6.50
N HIS A 94 -2.99 0.11 -5.72
CA HIS A 94 -1.84 1.02 -5.58
C HIS A 94 -1.20 1.33 -6.94
N PHE A 95 -1.06 0.31 -7.79
CA PHE A 95 -0.55 0.43 -9.15
C PHE A 95 -1.54 1.14 -10.08
N THR A 96 -2.83 0.90 -9.87
CA THR A 96 -3.91 1.62 -10.58
C THR A 96 -3.90 3.11 -10.27
N LEU A 97 -3.58 3.50 -9.03
CA LEU A 97 -3.44 4.91 -8.64
C LEU A 97 -2.28 5.60 -9.37
N ILE A 98 -1.15 4.90 -9.57
CA ILE A 98 -0.04 5.41 -10.40
C ILE A 98 -0.51 5.65 -11.85
N ASN A 99 -1.22 4.68 -12.44
CA ASN A 99 -1.78 4.83 -13.79
C ASN A 99 -2.72 6.05 -13.91
N ILE A 100 -3.61 6.23 -12.93
CA ILE A 100 -4.53 7.38 -12.90
C ILE A 100 -3.76 8.69 -12.81
N PHE A 101 -2.78 8.78 -11.90
CA PHE A 101 -1.97 9.99 -11.70
C PHE A 101 -1.18 10.36 -12.97
N ASN A 102 -0.51 9.38 -13.57
CA ASN A 102 0.26 9.59 -14.81
C ASN A 102 -0.63 9.99 -15.99
N ALA A 103 -1.81 9.37 -16.12
CA ALA A 103 -2.77 9.72 -17.17
C ALA A 103 -3.36 11.12 -16.97
N PHE A 104 -3.64 11.52 -15.72
CA PHE A 104 -4.07 12.87 -15.39
C PHE A 104 -2.98 13.89 -15.75
N LYS A 105 -1.74 13.70 -15.29
CA LYS A 105 -0.60 14.56 -15.64
C LYS A 105 -0.40 14.70 -17.15
N ALA A 106 -0.49 13.60 -17.89
CA ALA A 106 -0.36 13.64 -19.35
C ALA A 106 -1.50 14.43 -20.01
N ALA A 107 -2.72 14.35 -19.48
CA ALA A 107 -3.87 15.09 -19.97
C ALA A 107 -3.78 16.60 -19.66
N THR A 108 -3.19 16.97 -18.53
CA THR A 108 -3.06 18.37 -18.07
C THR A 108 -1.79 19.07 -18.57
N ALA A 109 -0.78 18.32 -19.03
CA ALA A 109 0.48 18.87 -19.51
C ALA A 109 0.39 19.73 -20.79
N ASN A 110 -0.74 19.74 -21.51
CA ASN A 110 -0.91 20.54 -22.72
C ASN A 110 -1.39 21.97 -22.41
N PRO A 111 -0.52 23.00 -22.50
CA PRO A 111 -0.86 24.38 -22.11
C PRO A 111 -1.86 25.07 -23.04
N SER A 112 -2.15 24.49 -24.21
CA SER A 112 -3.06 25.07 -25.20
C SER A 112 -4.54 24.95 -24.83
N HIS A 113 -4.90 24.13 -23.84
CA HIS A 113 -6.29 23.90 -23.43
C HIS A 113 -6.45 23.79 -21.90
N PRO A 114 -6.49 24.91 -21.17
CA PRO A 114 -6.56 24.92 -19.71
C PRO A 114 -7.85 24.34 -19.10
N GLY A 115 -8.90 24.07 -19.89
CA GLY A 115 -10.11 23.35 -19.44
C GLY A 115 -10.10 21.84 -19.72
N ASN A 116 -8.95 21.29 -20.11
CA ASN A 116 -8.81 19.86 -20.43
C ASN A 116 -8.81 18.98 -19.18
N SER A 117 -8.35 19.49 -18.03
CA SER A 117 -8.31 18.80 -16.74
C SER A 117 -9.70 18.40 -16.24
N GLU A 118 -10.61 19.38 -16.11
CA GLU A 118 -11.96 19.17 -15.59
C GLU A 118 -12.77 18.30 -16.54
N LYS A 119 -12.61 18.52 -17.85
CA LYS A 119 -13.25 17.70 -18.86
C LYS A 119 -12.77 16.26 -18.80
N TRP A 120 -11.45 16.03 -18.73
CA TRP A 120 -10.87 14.70 -18.61
C TRP A 120 -11.37 14.01 -17.35
N CYS A 121 -11.30 14.68 -16.20
CA CYS A 121 -11.82 14.16 -14.93
C CYS A 121 -13.31 13.77 -15.02
N CYS A 122 -14.13 14.62 -15.64
CA CYS A 122 -15.54 14.35 -15.87
C CYS A 122 -15.74 13.10 -16.76
N ASP A 123 -15.01 13.00 -17.87
CA ASP A 123 -15.09 11.88 -18.82
C ASP A 123 -14.73 10.52 -18.17
N TYR A 124 -13.93 10.54 -17.10
CA TYR A 124 -13.48 9.36 -16.36
C TYR A 124 -14.12 9.20 -14.96
N PHE A 125 -15.10 10.04 -14.58
CA PHE A 125 -15.73 10.01 -13.26
C PHE A 125 -14.70 10.14 -12.10
N LEU A 126 -13.73 11.02 -12.28
CA LEU A 126 -12.67 11.31 -11.32
C LEU A 126 -12.77 12.73 -10.78
N SER A 127 -12.30 12.95 -9.55
CA SER A 127 -12.27 14.24 -8.88
C SER A 127 -11.04 15.04 -9.28
N CYS A 128 -11.24 16.10 -10.07
CA CYS A 128 -10.14 16.99 -10.47
C CYS A 128 -9.47 17.65 -9.26
N SER A 129 -10.25 18.05 -8.25
CA SER A 129 -9.71 18.66 -7.04
C SER A 129 -8.86 17.69 -6.22
N ALA A 130 -9.26 16.42 -6.13
CA ALA A 130 -8.47 15.40 -5.45
C ALA A 130 -7.15 15.11 -6.18
N LEU A 131 -7.18 15.01 -7.52
CA LEU A 131 -5.99 14.77 -8.32
C LEU A 131 -5.02 15.95 -8.29
N SER A 132 -5.52 17.18 -8.38
CA SER A 132 -4.68 18.37 -8.20
C SER A 132 -4.10 18.47 -6.79
N MET A 133 -4.85 18.06 -5.75
CA MET A 133 -4.32 17.98 -4.39
C MET A 133 -3.21 16.94 -4.28
N ALA A 134 -3.36 15.77 -4.92
CA ALA A 134 -2.30 14.77 -4.97
C ALA A 134 -1.04 15.29 -5.69
N GLU A 135 -1.15 16.10 -6.75
CA GLU A 135 0.03 16.74 -7.37
C GLU A 135 0.77 17.66 -6.40
N VAL A 136 0.04 18.44 -5.60
CA VAL A 136 0.61 19.33 -4.57
C VAL A 136 1.30 18.51 -3.48
N ILE A 137 0.62 17.51 -2.91
CA ILE A 137 1.19 16.64 -1.86
C ILE A 137 2.45 15.94 -2.38
N ARG A 138 2.43 15.42 -3.62
CA ARG A 138 3.60 14.77 -4.21
C ARG A 138 4.78 15.74 -4.32
N ALA A 139 4.54 16.99 -4.71
CA ALA A 139 5.59 18.01 -4.79
C ALA A 139 6.17 18.33 -3.41
N GLU A 140 5.34 18.47 -2.39
CA GLU A 140 5.78 18.69 -1.00
C GLU A 140 6.63 17.52 -0.48
N LEU A 141 6.20 16.28 -0.71
CA LEU A 141 6.97 15.09 -0.33
C LEU A 141 8.33 15.03 -1.03
N VAL A 142 8.41 15.39 -2.31
CA VAL A 142 9.68 15.52 -3.05
C VAL A 142 10.58 16.58 -2.42
N GLU A 143 10.04 17.73 -2.02
CA GLU A 143 10.83 18.78 -1.36
C GLU A 143 11.36 18.31 0.00
N ILE A 144 10.55 17.58 0.77
CA ILE A 144 10.99 16.98 2.04
C ILE A 144 12.14 16.01 1.77
N MET A 145 11.98 15.05 0.84
CA MET A 145 13.04 14.08 0.51
C MET A 145 14.36 14.76 0.16
N ARG A 146 14.31 15.83 -0.65
CA ARG A 146 15.49 16.64 -1.00
C ARG A 146 16.09 17.37 0.19
N ARG A 147 15.24 17.95 1.06
CA ARG A 147 15.66 18.69 2.26
C ARG A 147 16.43 17.81 3.24
N ILE A 148 16.01 16.56 3.39
CA ILE A 148 16.65 15.57 4.28
C ILE A 148 17.61 14.64 3.56
N GLU A 149 18.01 14.99 2.33
CA GLU A 149 19.05 14.32 1.53
C GLU A 149 18.79 12.83 1.24
N LEU A 150 17.52 12.43 1.14
CA LEU A 150 17.16 11.07 0.74
C LEU A 150 17.19 10.93 -0.80
N PRO A 151 17.64 9.76 -1.32
CA PRO A 151 17.72 9.54 -2.75
C PRO A 151 16.32 9.46 -3.36
N ILE A 152 16.17 10.01 -4.57
CA ILE A 152 14.97 9.89 -5.39
C ILE A 152 15.39 9.12 -6.64
N SER A 153 14.85 7.91 -6.81
CA SER A 153 15.09 7.12 -8.01
C SER A 153 14.41 7.73 -9.23
N GLU A 154 14.94 7.45 -10.41
CA GLU A 154 14.28 7.77 -11.68
C GLU A 154 13.03 6.89 -11.86
N PRO A 155 12.00 7.36 -12.58
CA PRO A 155 10.79 6.57 -12.83
C PRO A 155 11.08 5.36 -13.72
N ASP A 156 10.68 4.16 -13.29
CA ASP A 156 10.80 2.89 -14.02
C ASP A 156 9.50 2.06 -13.98
N PHE A 157 8.37 2.73 -13.73
CA PHE A 157 7.08 2.06 -13.60
C PHE A 157 6.74 1.16 -14.79
N GLY A 158 6.52 -0.12 -14.51
CA GLY A 158 6.03 -1.11 -15.46
C GLY A 158 6.97 -2.30 -15.71
N SER A 159 8.23 -2.24 -15.25
CA SER A 159 9.12 -3.40 -15.26
C SER A 159 8.74 -4.40 -14.14
N GLU A 160 8.90 -5.71 -14.36
CA GLU A 160 8.58 -6.72 -13.33
C GLU A 160 9.41 -6.53 -12.05
N GLU A 161 10.64 -6.05 -12.19
CA GLU A 161 11.52 -5.71 -11.08
C GLU A 161 10.98 -4.50 -10.30
N ASN A 162 10.62 -3.41 -10.98
CA ASN A 162 10.00 -2.26 -10.32
C ASN A 162 8.68 -2.62 -9.63
N LEU A 163 7.84 -3.46 -10.26
CA LEU A 163 6.61 -3.95 -9.63
C LEU A 163 6.89 -4.70 -8.32
N LEU A 164 7.93 -5.53 -8.30
CA LEU A 164 8.37 -6.22 -7.09
C LEU A 164 8.91 -5.23 -6.05
N SER A 165 9.74 -4.26 -6.45
CA SER A 165 10.26 -3.21 -5.58
C SER A 165 9.15 -2.41 -4.90
N ILE A 166 8.12 -2.01 -5.63
CA ILE A 166 6.95 -1.30 -5.07
C ILE A 166 6.23 -2.19 -4.04
N LYS A 167 6.03 -3.47 -4.34
CA LYS A 167 5.42 -4.41 -3.38
C LYS A 167 6.27 -4.56 -2.12
N LYS A 168 7.60 -4.63 -2.25
CA LYS A 168 8.52 -4.70 -1.11
C LYS A 168 8.42 -3.42 -0.26
N ALA A 169 8.48 -2.25 -0.89
CA ALA A 169 8.34 -0.96 -0.21
C ALA A 169 7.02 -0.84 0.54
N LEU A 170 5.89 -1.17 -0.11
CA LEU A 170 4.57 -1.19 0.54
C LEU A 170 4.54 -2.16 1.72
N LEU A 171 5.05 -3.38 1.56
CA LEU A 171 5.06 -4.37 2.64
C LEU A 171 5.91 -3.94 3.83
N SER A 172 7.00 -3.21 3.63
CA SER A 172 7.86 -2.73 4.72
C SER A 172 7.14 -1.81 5.70
N GLY A 173 6.07 -1.10 5.29
CA GLY A 173 5.25 -0.28 6.18
C GLY A 173 3.86 -0.85 6.47
N TYR A 174 3.28 -1.62 5.56
CA TYR A 174 1.91 -2.14 5.65
C TYR A 174 1.83 -3.65 5.94
N PHE A 175 2.90 -4.29 6.42
CA PHE A 175 2.86 -5.71 6.84
C PHE A 175 1.81 -5.99 7.92
N MET A 176 1.35 -4.98 8.65
CA MET A 176 0.26 -5.11 9.62
C MET A 176 -1.15 -5.12 8.98
N HIS A 177 -1.26 -4.68 7.73
CA HIS A 177 -2.50 -4.50 6.98
C HIS A 177 -2.65 -5.58 5.89
N ILE A 178 -2.59 -6.83 6.33
CA ILE A 178 -2.72 -8.00 5.45
C ILE A 178 -4.04 -8.71 5.73
N ALA A 179 -4.70 -9.13 4.66
CA ALA A 179 -5.90 -9.94 4.74
C ALA A 179 -5.84 -11.11 3.74
N ARG A 180 -6.52 -12.19 4.09
CA ARG A 180 -6.58 -13.42 3.28
C ARG A 180 -8.04 -13.80 3.01
N ASP A 181 -8.36 -14.10 1.76
CA ASP A 181 -9.62 -14.76 1.39
C ASP A 181 -9.48 -16.27 1.63
N VAL A 182 -10.14 -16.79 2.66
CA VAL A 182 -9.94 -18.18 3.13
C VAL A 182 -10.75 -19.19 2.31
N ASP A 183 -11.91 -18.80 1.79
CA ASP A 183 -12.86 -19.68 1.12
C ASP A 183 -13.09 -19.33 -0.36
N GLY A 184 -12.41 -18.31 -0.88
CA GLY A 184 -12.53 -17.85 -2.27
C GLY A 184 -13.84 -17.11 -2.53
N SER A 185 -14.58 -16.75 -1.48
CA SER A 185 -15.85 -16.03 -1.59
C SER A 185 -15.69 -14.51 -1.63
N GLY A 186 -14.45 -14.00 -1.53
CA GLY A 186 -14.14 -12.58 -1.44
C GLY A 186 -14.34 -12.01 -0.03
N ASN A 187 -14.40 -12.87 0.99
CA ASN A 187 -14.47 -12.49 2.40
C ASN A 187 -13.07 -12.55 3.01
N TYR A 188 -12.43 -11.39 3.12
CA TYR A 188 -11.05 -11.26 3.56
C TYR A 188 -10.95 -11.19 5.08
N LEU A 189 -10.23 -12.14 5.67
CA LEU A 189 -9.90 -12.18 7.09
C LEU A 189 -8.56 -11.47 7.34
N MET A 190 -8.57 -10.41 8.13
CA MET A 190 -7.35 -9.69 8.53
C MET A 190 -6.51 -10.48 9.52
N LEU A 191 -5.18 -10.44 9.37
CA LEU A 191 -4.27 -11.22 10.22
C LEU A 191 -4.26 -10.76 11.68
N THR A 192 -4.17 -9.45 11.93
CA THR A 192 -3.96 -8.89 13.27
C THR A 192 -5.21 -8.97 14.15
N HIS A 193 -6.37 -8.55 13.63
CA HIS A 193 -7.59 -8.39 14.44
C HIS A 193 -8.69 -9.42 14.16
N LYS A 194 -8.45 -10.37 13.22
CA LYS A 194 -9.43 -11.40 12.80
C LYS A 194 -10.79 -10.83 12.38
N GLN A 195 -10.80 -9.59 11.91
CA GLN A 195 -12.00 -8.98 11.34
C GLN A 195 -12.16 -9.43 9.89
N VAL A 196 -13.41 -9.64 9.49
CA VAL A 196 -13.78 -10.00 8.11
C VAL A 196 -14.23 -8.74 7.40
N ALA A 197 -13.69 -8.52 6.21
CA ALA A 197 -14.01 -7.40 5.35
C ALA A 197 -14.18 -7.84 3.89
N GLN A 198 -14.90 -7.03 3.11
CA GLN A 198 -15.04 -7.21 1.67
C GLN A 198 -14.22 -6.18 0.91
N LEU A 199 -13.90 -6.49 -0.35
CA LEU A 199 -13.28 -5.51 -1.24
C LEU A 199 -14.25 -4.36 -1.49
N HIS A 200 -13.76 -3.13 -1.35
CA HIS A 200 -14.54 -1.96 -1.73
C HIS A 200 -14.91 -2.00 -3.22
N PRO A 201 -16.12 -1.56 -3.65
CA PRO A 201 -16.56 -1.63 -5.05
C PRO A 201 -15.69 -0.91 -6.09
N PHE A 202 -14.80 -0.02 -5.64
CA PHE A 202 -13.84 0.68 -6.50
C PHE A 202 -12.52 -0.07 -6.70
N SER A 203 -12.31 -1.16 -5.95
CA SER A 203 -11.13 -2.00 -6.15
C SER A 203 -11.15 -2.60 -7.56
N SER A 204 -9.98 -2.62 -8.19
CA SER A 204 -9.72 -3.26 -9.47
C SER A 204 -10.02 -4.77 -9.45
N TYR A 205 -10.00 -5.40 -8.27
CA TYR A 205 -10.34 -6.81 -8.09
C TYR A 205 -11.86 -7.07 -7.96
N TYR A 206 -12.67 -6.04 -7.75
CA TYR A 206 -14.10 -6.17 -7.52
C TYR A 206 -14.83 -6.73 -8.75
N ASN A 207 -15.57 -7.83 -8.57
CA ASN A 207 -16.26 -8.58 -9.64
C ASN A 207 -15.35 -9.05 -10.79
N THR A 208 -14.07 -9.32 -10.50
CA THR A 208 -13.14 -9.91 -11.47
C THR A 208 -13.10 -11.43 -11.38
N ARG A 209 -12.58 -12.09 -12.42
CA ARG A 209 -12.42 -13.55 -12.45
C ARG A 209 -11.26 -14.06 -11.59
N ARG A 210 -10.29 -13.19 -11.30
CA ARG A 210 -9.09 -13.52 -10.52
C ARG A 210 -9.05 -12.61 -9.30
N ILE A 211 -9.56 -13.11 -8.20
CA ILE A 211 -9.49 -12.46 -6.89
C ILE A 211 -8.24 -13.01 -6.19
N PRO A 212 -7.29 -12.15 -5.76
CA PRO A 212 -6.08 -12.61 -5.10
C PRO A 212 -6.39 -13.13 -3.69
N GLU A 213 -5.83 -14.29 -3.33
CA GLU A 213 -6.02 -14.89 -2.01
C GLU A 213 -5.42 -14.02 -0.90
N TRP A 214 -4.23 -13.46 -1.13
CA TRP A 214 -3.49 -12.66 -0.16
C TRP A 214 -3.37 -11.23 -0.65
N VAL A 215 -3.77 -10.29 0.21
CA VAL A 215 -3.77 -8.88 -0.14
C VAL A 215 -3.22 -8.00 0.97
N LEU A 216 -2.57 -6.94 0.55
CA LEU A 216 -2.28 -5.76 1.36
C LEU A 216 -3.34 -4.71 1.08
N PHE A 217 -3.84 -4.05 2.11
CA PHE A 217 -4.82 -2.96 2.00
C PHE A 217 -4.33 -1.69 2.68
N HIS A 218 -4.76 -0.52 2.19
CA HIS A 218 -4.39 0.75 2.79
C HIS A 218 -5.34 1.13 3.93
N GLU A 219 -6.66 1.06 3.68
CA GLU A 219 -7.67 1.48 4.65
C GLU A 219 -8.68 0.36 4.94
N PHE A 220 -9.19 0.36 6.16
CA PHE A 220 -10.34 -0.42 6.58
C PHE A 220 -11.44 0.51 7.11
N SER A 221 -12.67 0.31 6.62
CA SER A 221 -13.84 1.12 6.95
C SER A 221 -14.99 0.24 7.45
N ILE A 222 -15.38 0.42 8.71
CA ILE A 222 -16.56 -0.24 9.31
C ILE A 222 -17.85 0.39 8.78
N SER A 223 -17.86 1.71 8.59
CA SER A 223 -19.04 2.49 8.18
C SER A 223 -19.59 2.11 6.81
N GLU A 224 -18.78 1.46 5.97
CA GLU A 224 -19.12 1.08 4.60
C GLU A 224 -19.29 -0.43 4.45
N GLY A 225 -19.80 -1.08 5.49
CA GLY A 225 -20.09 -2.52 5.49
C GLY A 225 -18.84 -3.37 5.65
N ASN A 226 -17.90 -2.96 6.50
CA ASN A 226 -16.60 -3.60 6.70
C ASN A 226 -15.87 -3.80 5.36
N SER A 227 -15.39 -2.72 4.76
CA SER A 227 -14.68 -2.77 3.48
C SER A 227 -13.21 -2.44 3.63
N ILE A 228 -12.36 -3.18 2.91
CA ILE A 228 -10.96 -2.81 2.67
C ILE A 228 -10.83 -2.03 1.36
N ARG A 229 -10.03 -0.97 1.39
CA ARG A 229 -9.82 -0.04 0.26
C ARG A 229 -8.35 0.02 -0.11
N VAL A 230 -8.11 0.31 -1.39
CA VAL A 230 -6.78 0.36 -2.02
C VAL A 230 -6.01 -0.93 -1.75
N VAL A 231 -6.34 -1.97 -2.51
CA VAL A 231 -5.90 -3.34 -2.28
C VAL A 231 -4.91 -3.78 -3.36
N SER A 232 -3.80 -4.42 -2.97
CA SER A 232 -2.82 -5.02 -3.91
C SER A 232 -2.50 -6.46 -3.56
N GLU A 233 -2.36 -7.31 -4.57
CA GLU A 233 -1.95 -8.72 -4.41
C GLU A 233 -0.52 -8.80 -3.87
N ILE A 234 -0.36 -9.54 -2.78
CA ILE A 234 0.94 -9.89 -2.19
C ILE A 234 1.08 -11.41 -2.15
N SER A 235 2.32 -11.91 -2.20
CA SER A 235 2.56 -13.34 -2.04
C SER A 235 2.94 -13.64 -0.58
N PRO A 236 2.56 -14.81 -0.05
CA PRO A 236 3.01 -15.28 1.26
C PRO A 236 4.54 -15.29 1.39
N HIS A 237 5.24 -15.61 0.30
CA HIS A 237 6.70 -15.61 0.23
C HIS A 237 7.29 -14.21 0.44
N LEU A 238 6.74 -13.20 -0.25
CA LEU A 238 7.20 -11.83 -0.13
C LEU A 238 6.93 -11.26 1.26
N PHE A 239 5.78 -11.59 1.84
CA PHE A 239 5.48 -11.25 3.23
C PHE A 239 6.50 -11.89 4.20
N ALA A 240 6.77 -13.19 4.05
CA ALA A 240 7.70 -13.92 4.89
C ALA A 240 9.16 -13.41 4.79
N GLU A 241 9.55 -12.86 3.64
CA GLU A 241 10.87 -12.24 3.43
C GLU A 241 11.05 -10.95 4.24
N LEU A 242 9.98 -10.15 4.39
CA LEU A 242 10.06 -8.77 4.91
C LEU A 242 9.48 -8.58 6.31
N VAL A 243 8.63 -9.51 6.77
CA VAL A 243 7.91 -9.34 8.03
C VAL A 243 8.87 -9.35 9.23
N PRO A 244 8.79 -8.37 10.15
CA PRO A 244 9.56 -8.41 11.39
C PRO A 244 9.21 -9.66 12.21
N GLN A 245 10.23 -10.41 12.64
CA GLN A 245 10.02 -11.65 13.42
C GLN A 245 9.21 -11.43 14.70
N TYR A 246 9.41 -10.26 15.34
CA TYR A 246 8.69 -9.90 16.55
C TYR A 246 7.18 -9.73 16.29
N TYR A 247 6.79 -8.98 15.25
CA TYR A 247 5.39 -8.88 14.81
C TYR A 247 4.81 -10.25 14.46
N PHE A 248 5.53 -11.05 13.67
CA PHE A 248 5.05 -12.36 13.26
C PHE A 248 4.79 -13.30 14.45
N SER A 249 5.68 -13.28 15.45
CA SER A 249 5.54 -14.07 16.67
C SER A 249 4.26 -13.71 17.43
N ASN A 250 3.93 -12.42 17.48
CA ASN A 250 2.77 -11.88 18.18
C ASN A 250 1.44 -12.02 17.42
N LEU A 251 1.46 -12.43 16.14
CA LEU A 251 0.23 -12.71 15.39
C LEU A 251 -0.65 -13.75 16.11
N PRO A 252 -1.98 -13.58 16.14
CA PRO A 252 -2.85 -14.54 16.78
C PRO A 252 -2.87 -15.88 16.02
N PRO A 253 -3.02 -17.03 16.72
CA PRO A 253 -3.09 -18.34 16.07
C PRO A 253 -4.22 -18.39 15.02
N SER A 254 -3.89 -18.81 13.81
CA SER A 254 -4.81 -18.92 12.66
C SER A 254 -4.20 -19.79 11.57
N GLU A 255 -5.05 -20.36 10.71
CA GLU A 255 -4.60 -21.09 9.51
C GLU A 255 -3.66 -20.23 8.64
N SER A 256 -3.96 -18.93 8.52
CA SER A 256 -3.09 -17.98 7.80
C SER A 256 -1.70 -17.89 8.43
N LYS A 257 -1.59 -17.87 9.76
CA LYS A 257 -0.30 -17.88 10.47
C LYS A 257 0.45 -19.19 10.23
N ASP A 258 -0.25 -20.32 10.24
CA ASP A 258 0.35 -21.64 10.00
C ASP A 258 0.95 -21.73 8.58
N ILE A 259 0.21 -21.28 7.56
CA ILE A 259 0.70 -21.23 6.16
C ILE A 259 1.94 -20.34 6.05
N LEU A 260 1.92 -19.14 6.66
CA LEU A 260 3.07 -18.24 6.63
C LEU A 260 4.27 -18.83 7.37
N GLN A 261 4.05 -19.55 8.48
CA GLN A 261 5.10 -20.23 9.22
C GLN A 261 5.76 -21.34 8.38
N GLU A 262 4.97 -22.10 7.61
CA GLU A 262 5.51 -23.09 6.66
C GLU A 262 6.41 -22.42 5.62
N VAL A 263 5.97 -21.30 5.05
CA VAL A 263 6.77 -20.53 4.07
C VAL A 263 8.07 -20.01 4.70
N ILE A 264 8.02 -19.48 5.92
CA ILE A 264 9.22 -19.03 6.66
C ILE A 264 10.19 -20.22 6.90
N ASN A 265 9.67 -21.39 7.27
CA ASN A 265 10.49 -22.58 7.50
C ASN A 265 11.20 -23.05 6.22
N HIS A 266 10.57 -22.87 5.06
CA HIS A 266 11.17 -23.16 3.75
C HIS A 266 12.19 -22.11 3.29
N LEU A 267 12.05 -20.87 3.75
CA LEU A 267 13.00 -19.77 3.49
C LEU A 267 14.25 -19.87 4.36
N ALA A 268 14.13 -20.39 5.58
CA ALA A 268 15.27 -20.60 6.46
C ALA A 268 16.27 -21.56 5.80
N PRO A 269 17.55 -21.19 5.65
CA PRO A 269 18.54 -22.12 5.13
C PRO A 269 18.55 -23.35 6.02
N VAL A 270 18.42 -24.54 5.42
CA VAL A 270 18.58 -25.84 6.08
C VAL A 270 19.92 -25.80 6.83
N SER A 271 19.86 -25.62 8.13
CA SER A 271 20.97 -25.21 8.96
C SER A 271 21.99 -26.35 9.13
N ALA A 272 23.27 -25.99 9.02
CA ALA A 272 24.33 -26.38 9.96
C ALA A 272 24.13 -27.71 10.71
N THR A 273 24.11 -28.82 9.97
CA THR A 273 24.17 -30.18 10.53
C THR A 273 25.26 -30.95 9.82
N LYS A 274 26.52 -30.59 10.10
CA LYS A 274 27.74 -31.41 9.99
C LYS A 274 28.92 -30.53 10.36
N GLU A 275 29.30 -30.49 11.64
CA GLU A 275 30.68 -30.42 12.13
C GLU A 275 30.69 -30.25 13.66
N GLU A 276 30.19 -31.28 14.36
CA GLU A 276 30.71 -31.63 15.69
C GLU A 276 30.85 -33.15 15.72
N GLN A 277 31.89 -33.64 15.04
CA GLN A 277 32.49 -34.94 15.28
C GLN A 277 33.93 -34.91 14.76
N LYS A 278 34.81 -34.25 15.52
CA LYS A 278 36.18 -34.72 15.74
C LYS A 278 36.85 -34.01 16.90
#